data_AF-Q47121-F1
#
_entry.id   AF-Q47121-F1
#
_cell.length_a   1.000
_cell.length_b   1.000
_cell.length_c   1.000
_cell.angle_alpha   90.00
_cell.angle_beta   90.00
_cell.angle_gamma   90.00
#
_symmetry.space_group_name_H-M   'P 1'
#
loop_
_entity.id
_entity.type
_entity.pdbx_description
1 polymer ?
#
loop_
_entity_poly.entity_id
_entity_poly.type
_entity_poly.pdbx_seq_one_letter_code
_entity_poly.pdbx_strand_id
1 'polypeptide(L)'
;VDPKLDLLQADGTSLPDSIALTYSSASNNFEVYSLNTAIHTNDKTKAVVVKLSAPAVLSNIMKPSSQIPMKVTLGGKTLSTADAEFAADTLNFGASGVENVSSVQQLTIHAEAAPPEAGNYQGVISLIMTQKT
;
A
#
# COMPACT_ATOMS: atom_id res chain seq x y z
N VAL A 1 18.75 2.90 13.99
CA VAL A 1 17.40 2.72 13.42
C VAL A 1 16.43 3.05 14.55
N ASP A 2 15.80 4.21 14.48
CA ASP A 2 14.71 4.59 15.38
C ASP A 2 13.45 4.70 14.52
N PRO A 3 12.69 3.62 14.32
CA PRO A 3 11.43 3.72 13.64
C PRO A 3 10.38 3.98 14.72
N LYS A 4 10.12 5.26 14.98
CA LYS A 4 8.89 5.65 15.68
C LYS A 4 7.64 5.07 15.02
N LEU A 5 7.75 4.72 13.73
CA LEU A 5 6.69 4.19 12.89
C LEU A 5 7.27 3.31 11.77
N ASP A 6 6.65 2.15 11.51
CA ASP A 6 6.98 1.25 10.40
C ASP A 6 5.72 0.49 9.90
N LEU A 7 5.78 -0.02 8.67
CA LEU A 7 4.77 -0.91 8.10
C LEU A 7 5.44 -2.22 7.70
N LEU A 8 5.08 -3.28 8.40
CA LEU A 8 5.58 -4.63 8.17
C LEU A 8 4.47 -5.53 7.65
N GLN A 9 4.84 -6.66 7.08
CA GLN A 9 3.89 -7.75 6.89
C GLN A 9 3.32 -8.17 8.25
N ALA A 10 2.12 -8.75 8.26
CA ALA A 10 1.44 -9.17 9.50
C ALA A 10 2.22 -10.25 10.28
N ASP A 11 3.19 -10.93 9.65
CA ASP A 11 4.10 -11.88 10.27
C ASP A 11 5.39 -11.22 10.83
N GLY A 12 5.52 -9.89 10.72
CA GLY A 12 6.65 -9.11 11.19
C GLY A 12 7.83 -9.02 10.21
N THR A 13 7.73 -9.60 9.02
CA THR A 13 8.75 -9.47 7.98
C THR A 13 8.62 -8.15 7.20
N SER A 14 9.71 -7.71 6.56
CA SER A 14 9.70 -6.51 5.70
C SER A 14 8.73 -6.67 4.53
N LEU A 15 8.17 -5.56 4.06
CA LEU A 15 7.42 -5.55 2.80
C LEU A 15 8.32 -6.03 1.65
N PRO A 16 7.76 -6.71 0.64
CA PRO A 16 8.53 -7.13 -0.53
C PRO A 16 9.01 -5.92 -1.33
N ASP A 17 10.26 -5.96 -1.77
CA ASP A 17 10.88 -4.89 -2.58
C ASP A 17 10.28 -4.77 -3.99
N SER A 18 9.63 -5.84 -4.47
CA SER A 18 8.97 -5.87 -5.78
C SER A 18 7.79 -6.82 -5.78
N ILE A 19 6.78 -6.51 -6.61
CA ILE A 19 5.60 -7.34 -6.84
C ILE A 19 5.33 -7.43 -8.34
N ALA A 20 4.77 -8.56 -8.78
CA ALA A 20 4.28 -8.74 -10.14
C ALA A 20 2.75 -8.83 -10.11
N LEU A 21 2.07 -8.01 -10.92
CA LEU A 21 0.61 -8.09 -11.08
C LEU A 21 0.27 -9.06 -12.21
N THR A 22 -0.62 -10.01 -11.94
CA THR A 22 -1.10 -10.97 -12.93
C THR A 22 -2.19 -10.33 -13.79
N TYR A 23 -2.04 -10.33 -15.11
CA TYR A 23 -3.10 -9.94 -16.04
C TYR A 23 -3.86 -11.18 -16.52
N SER A 24 -5.19 -11.16 -16.41
CA SER A 24 -6.07 -12.19 -16.95
C SER A 24 -6.71 -11.71 -18.25
N SER A 25 -6.36 -12.35 -19.36
CA SER A 25 -6.96 -12.08 -20.68
C SER A 25 -8.42 -12.50 -20.77
N ALA A 26 -8.86 -13.45 -19.94
CA ALA A 26 -10.25 -13.90 -19.91
C ALA A 26 -11.19 -12.83 -19.33
N SER A 27 -10.73 -12.10 -18.32
CA SER A 27 -11.49 -11.01 -17.67
C SER A 27 -11.08 -9.61 -18.14
N ASN A 28 -10.06 -9.51 -19.00
CA ASN A 28 -9.43 -8.26 -19.42
C ASN A 28 -9.07 -7.34 -18.25
N ASN A 29 -8.51 -7.91 -17.18
CA ASN A 29 -8.23 -7.18 -15.95
C ASN A 29 -7.02 -7.76 -15.21
N PHE A 30 -6.39 -6.93 -14.38
CA PHE A 30 -5.36 -7.36 -13.44
C PHE A 30 -6.00 -7.96 -12.19
N GLU A 31 -5.39 -9.02 -11.67
CA GLU A 31 -5.69 -9.55 -10.35
C GLU A 31 -5.28 -8.54 -9.27
N VAL A 32 -6.03 -8.49 -8.18
CA VAL A 32 -5.70 -7.64 -7.03
C VAL A 32 -4.56 -8.29 -6.25
N TYR A 33 -3.43 -7.60 -6.15
CA TYR A 33 -2.40 -7.99 -5.19
C TYR A 33 -2.86 -7.60 -3.78
N SER A 34 -2.81 -8.54 -2.84
CA SER A 34 -3.23 -8.33 -1.46
C SER A 34 -2.15 -8.83 -0.49
N LEU A 35 -1.80 -8.00 0.48
CA LEU A 35 -0.82 -8.30 1.50
C LEU A 35 -1.35 -7.89 2.87
N ASN A 36 -1.33 -8.81 3.83
CA ASN A 36 -1.68 -8.47 5.20
C ASN A 36 -0.50 -7.75 5.85
N THR A 37 -0.72 -6.54 6.34
CA THR A 37 0.32 -5.72 6.97
C THR A 37 -0.11 -5.29 8.36
N ALA A 38 0.83 -4.81 9.17
CA ALA A 38 0.56 -4.21 10.46
C ALA A 38 1.43 -2.98 10.66
N ILE A 39 0.86 -1.96 11.31
CA ILE A 39 1.56 -0.73 11.65
C ILE A 39 2.26 -0.95 12.99
N HIS A 40 3.57 -0.72 13.01
CA HIS A 40 4.39 -0.77 14.21
C HIS A 40 4.72 0.67 14.62
N THR A 41 4.60 0.98 15.90
CA THR A 41 4.89 2.33 16.39
C THR A 41 5.55 2.34 17.77
N ASN A 42 6.05 3.49 18.19
CA ASN A 42 6.50 3.72 19.56
C ASN A 42 5.46 4.47 20.43
N ASP A 43 4.40 5.01 19.83
CA ASP A 43 3.32 5.70 20.54
C ASP A 43 1.97 5.36 19.92
N LYS A 44 1.31 4.35 20.52
CA LYS A 44 -0.01 3.84 20.12
C LYS A 44 -1.17 4.81 20.36
N THR A 45 -0.92 5.97 20.97
CA THR A 45 -1.95 7.00 21.19
C THR A 45 -2.03 8.00 20.04
N LYS A 46 -1.05 7.99 19.13
CA LYS A 46 -0.98 8.93 18.01
C LYS A 46 -1.63 8.37 16.77
N ALA A 47 -2.36 9.24 16.07
CA ALA A 47 -2.85 8.96 14.74
C ALA A 47 -1.68 8.82 13.75
N VAL A 48 -1.89 8.00 12.73
CA VAL A 48 -0.93 7.78 11.64
C VAL A 48 -1.50 8.36 10.36
N VAL A 49 -0.72 9.15 9.64
CA VAL A 49 -1.06 9.70 8.34
C VAL A 49 -0.29 8.94 7.27
N VAL A 50 -0.99 8.50 6.24
CA VAL A 50 -0.43 7.74 5.12
C VAL A 50 -0.79 8.42 3.81
N LYS A 51 0.18 8.52 2.91
CA LYS A 51 -0.04 9.00 1.53
C LYS A 51 0.94 8.38 0.56
N LEU A 52 0.68 8.58 -0.72
CA LEU A 52 1.64 8.32 -1.79
C LEU A 52 2.45 9.58 -2.07
N SER A 53 3.75 9.43 -2.36
CA SER A 53 4.58 10.57 -2.74
C SER A 53 4.23 11.15 -4.12
N ALA A 54 3.68 10.32 -4.99
CA ALA A 54 3.17 10.66 -6.32
C ALA A 54 2.00 9.72 -6.69
N PRO A 55 1.18 10.06 -7.70
CA PRO A 55 0.19 9.13 -8.24
C PRO A 55 0.85 7.82 -8.70
N ALA A 56 0.29 6.69 -8.26
CA ALA A 56 0.79 5.37 -8.60
C ALA A 56 0.37 4.99 -10.03
N VAL A 57 1.34 4.78 -10.92
CA VAL A 57 1.09 4.41 -12.31
C VAL A 57 2.07 3.32 -12.76
N LEU A 58 1.58 2.40 -13.59
CA LEU A 58 2.38 1.50 -14.40
C LEU A 58 2.60 2.14 -15.77
N SER A 59 3.84 2.32 -16.19
CA SER A 59 4.20 2.88 -17.49
C SER A 59 4.79 1.80 -18.39
N ASN A 60 4.39 1.77 -19.66
CA ASN A 60 4.97 0.85 -20.63
C ASN A 60 6.46 1.20 -20.86
N ILE A 61 7.33 0.20 -20.78
CA ILE A 61 8.80 0.37 -20.87
C ILE A 61 9.22 0.95 -22.22
N MET A 62 8.53 0.58 -23.31
CA MET A 62 8.85 1.00 -24.67
C MET A 62 8.07 2.25 -25.11
N LYS A 63 6.99 2.57 -24.41
CA LYS A 63 6.14 3.74 -24.67
C LYS A 63 5.68 4.37 -23.36
N PRO A 64 6.53 5.15 -22.66
CA PRO A 64 6.23 5.65 -21.32
C PRO A 64 4.97 6.51 -21.17
N SER A 65 4.43 7.03 -22.29
CA SER A 65 3.14 7.73 -22.33
C SER A 65 1.93 6.78 -22.25
N SER A 66 2.10 5.49 -22.50
CA SER A 66 1.09 4.44 -22.30
C SER A 66 1.13 4.03 -20.83
N GLN A 67 0.19 4.57 -20.04
CA GLN A 67 0.14 4.42 -18.59
C GLN A 67 -1.15 3.74 -18.14
N ILE A 68 -1.05 2.96 -17.08
CA ILE A 68 -2.15 2.32 -16.38
C ILE A 68 -2.17 2.86 -14.94
N PRO A 69 -3.25 3.51 -14.49
CA PRO A 69 -3.34 3.96 -13.11
C PRO A 69 -3.42 2.77 -12.14
N MET A 70 -2.77 2.90 -10.99
CA MET A 70 -2.86 1.94 -9.90
C MET A 70 -3.68 2.50 -8.76
N LYS A 71 -4.65 1.72 -8.30
CA LYS A 71 -5.36 1.93 -7.04
C LYS A 71 -4.61 1.21 -5.92
N VAL A 72 -4.23 1.98 -4.90
CA VAL A 72 -3.58 1.46 -3.70
C VAL A 72 -4.51 1.71 -2.52
N THR A 73 -4.77 0.68 -1.72
CA THR A 73 -5.55 0.82 -0.48
C THR A 73 -4.82 0.22 0.71
N LEU A 74 -4.99 0.82 1.89
CA LEU A 74 -4.48 0.30 3.14
C LEU A 74 -5.59 0.34 4.19
N GLY A 75 -5.86 -0.79 4.84
CA GLY A 75 -6.92 -0.87 5.85
C GLY A 75 -8.29 -0.43 5.32
N GLY A 76 -8.55 -0.67 4.02
CA GLY A 76 -9.78 -0.26 3.33
C GLY A 76 -9.81 1.21 2.88
N LYS A 77 -8.83 2.05 3.23
CA LYS A 77 -8.74 3.44 2.75
C LYS A 77 -7.99 3.50 1.44
N THR A 78 -8.56 4.16 0.43
CA THR A 78 -7.84 4.46 -0.81
C THR A 78 -6.80 5.55 -0.56
N LEU A 79 -5.56 5.28 -0.97
CA LEU A 79 -4.44 6.20 -0.82
C LEU A 79 -4.26 7.03 -2.08
N SER A 80 -3.81 8.28 -1.88
CA SER A 80 -3.45 9.20 -2.95
C SER A 80 -2.30 10.10 -2.47
N THR A 81 -1.99 11.17 -3.19
CA THR A 81 -1.05 12.20 -2.69
C THR A 81 -1.62 13.04 -1.54
N ALA A 82 -2.93 12.97 -1.31
CA ALA A 82 -3.56 13.57 -0.14
C ALA A 82 -3.39 12.69 1.10
N ASP A 83 -3.32 13.35 2.26
CA ASP A 83 -3.19 12.70 3.56
C ASP A 83 -4.41 11.82 3.88
N ALA A 84 -4.18 10.53 4.12
CA ALA A 84 -5.18 9.61 4.67
C ALA A 84 -4.85 9.34 6.15
N GLU A 85 -5.71 9.81 7.05
CA GLU A 85 -5.50 9.66 8.48
C GLU A 85 -6.12 8.37 9.02
N PHE A 86 -5.37 7.64 9.84
CA PHE A 86 -5.78 6.49 10.61
C PHE A 86 -5.76 6.89 12.09
N ALA A 87 -6.95 7.00 12.69
CA ALA A 87 -7.08 7.35 14.08
C ALA A 87 -6.56 6.18 14.95
N ALA A 88 -5.88 6.51 16.06
CA ALA A 88 -5.19 5.52 16.89
C ALA A 88 -6.12 4.43 17.45
N ASP A 89 -7.34 4.83 17.84
CA ASP A 89 -8.41 3.96 18.31
C ASP A 89 -8.92 2.98 17.24
N THR A 90 -8.86 3.36 15.95
CA THR A 90 -9.26 2.49 14.84
C THR A 90 -8.22 1.43 14.46
N LEU A 91 -6.95 1.64 14.85
CA LEU A 91 -5.86 0.70 14.54
C LEU A 91 -5.83 -0.51 15.46
N ASN A 92 -6.53 -0.46 16.60
CA ASN A 92 -6.63 -1.55 17.58
C ASN A 92 -5.26 -2.10 18.00
N PHE A 93 -4.35 -1.20 18.42
CA PHE A 93 -3.02 -1.59 18.90
C PHE A 93 -3.11 -2.58 20.06
N GLY A 94 -2.25 -3.62 20.04
CA GLY A 94 -2.24 -4.66 21.08
C GLY A 94 -3.23 -5.80 20.88
N ALA A 95 -4.16 -5.71 19.93
CA ALA A 95 -5.15 -6.76 19.67
C ALA A 95 -4.50 -8.09 19.21
N SER A 96 -3.31 -8.03 18.62
CA SER A 96 -2.50 -9.19 18.22
C SER A 96 -1.66 -9.77 19.37
N GLY A 97 -1.73 -9.21 20.58
CA GLY A 97 -0.89 -9.57 21.72
C GLY A 97 0.42 -8.78 21.82
N VAL A 98 0.72 -7.90 20.85
CA VAL A 98 1.91 -7.04 20.86
C VAL A 98 1.49 -5.58 20.97
N GLU A 99 1.85 -4.94 22.08
CA GLU A 99 1.26 -3.67 22.56
C GLU A 99 1.24 -2.52 21.54
N ASN A 100 2.31 -2.36 20.75
CA ASN A 100 2.45 -1.24 19.80
C ASN A 100 2.32 -1.69 18.33
N VAL A 101 1.67 -2.82 18.09
CA VAL A 101 1.38 -3.34 16.75
C VAL A 101 -0.12 -3.29 16.52
N SER A 102 -0.52 -2.71 15.39
CA SER A 102 -1.93 -2.61 15.03
C SER A 102 -2.53 -3.99 14.76
N SER A 103 -3.86 -4.06 14.76
CA SER A 103 -4.57 -5.11 14.02
C SER A 103 -4.20 -5.10 12.54
N VAL A 104 -4.48 -6.20 11.82
CA VAL A 104 -4.16 -6.33 10.40
C VAL A 104 -4.77 -5.20 9.59
N GLN A 105 -3.91 -4.49 8.85
CA GLN A 105 -4.28 -3.51 7.83
C GLN A 105 -3.95 -4.14 6.48
N GLN A 106 -4.95 -4.51 5.69
CA GLN A 106 -4.68 -5.11 4.39
C GLN A 106 -4.21 -4.03 3.41
N LEU A 107 -3.02 -4.23 2.83
CA LEU A 107 -2.52 -3.46 1.69
C LEU A 107 -3.00 -4.13 0.41
N THR A 108 -3.72 -3.41 -0.44
CA THR A 108 -4.10 -3.90 -1.77
C THR A 108 -3.60 -2.97 -2.87
N ILE A 109 -3.17 -3.57 -3.97
CA ILE A 109 -2.66 -2.88 -5.15
C ILE A 109 -3.36 -3.48 -6.36
N HIS A 110 -3.99 -2.61 -7.16
CA HIS A 110 -4.72 -3.02 -8.34
C HIS A 110 -4.46 -2.03 -9.48
N ALA A 111 -4.19 -2.55 -10.68
CA ALA A 111 -4.05 -1.75 -11.88
C ALA A 111 -5.39 -1.68 -12.60
N GLU A 112 -6.03 -0.50 -12.61
CA GLU A 112 -7.33 -0.28 -13.21
C GLU A 112 -7.14 0.06 -14.70
N ALA A 113 -7.34 -0.90 -15.60
CA ALA A 113 -7.29 -0.64 -17.04
C ALA A 113 -8.35 -1.41 -17.84
N ALA A 114 -8.86 -0.75 -18.87
CA ALA A 114 -9.33 -1.41 -20.09
C ALA A 114 -8.17 -2.21 -20.72
N PRO A 115 -8.39 -3.15 -21.66
CA PRO A 115 -7.33 -4.00 -22.19
C PRO A 115 -6.09 -3.17 -22.57
N PRO A 116 -4.96 -3.34 -21.86
CA PRO A 116 -3.80 -2.49 -22.10
C PRO A 116 -3.16 -2.86 -23.43
N GLU A 117 -2.39 -1.91 -24.01
CA GLU A 117 -1.50 -2.25 -25.12
C GLU A 117 -0.56 -3.37 -24.67
N ALA A 118 -0.31 -4.36 -25.54
CA ALA A 118 0.61 -5.44 -25.20
C ALA A 118 2.01 -4.88 -24.92
N GLY A 119 2.63 -5.32 -23.83
CA GLY A 119 3.97 -4.89 -23.47
C GLY A 119 4.28 -5.12 -22.00
N ASN A 120 5.51 -4.78 -21.63
CA ASN A 120 5.95 -4.78 -20.24
C ASN A 120 5.71 -3.41 -19.63
N TYR A 121 5.17 -3.40 -18.42
CA TYR A 121 4.86 -2.20 -17.65
C TYR A 121 5.62 -2.22 -16.34
N GLN A 122 6.09 -1.05 -15.90
CA GLN A 122 6.75 -0.88 -14.60
C GLN A 122 6.30 0.41 -13.93
N GLY A 123 6.31 0.42 -12.61
CA GLY A 123 5.91 1.55 -11.79
C GLY A 123 6.45 1.41 -10.38
N VAL A 124 6.47 2.52 -9.64
CA VAL A 124 6.89 2.55 -8.24
C VAL A 124 5.75 3.09 -7.40
N ILE A 125 5.45 2.40 -6.30
CA ILE A 125 4.56 2.88 -5.25
C ILE A 125 5.45 3.32 -4.09
N SER A 126 5.49 4.63 -3.85
CA SER A 126 6.26 5.20 -2.76
C SER A 126 5.30 5.68 -1.68
N LEU A 127 5.19 4.89 -0.62
CA LEU A 127 4.35 5.13 0.54
C LEU A 127 5.10 6.02 1.54
N ILE A 128 4.43 7.05 2.03
CA ILE A 128 4.93 7.91 3.10
C ILE A 128 4.00 7.74 4.30
N MET A 129 4.61 7.49 5.45
CA MET A 129 3.90 7.34 6.73
C MET A 129 4.48 8.31 7.76
N THR A 130 3.58 9.00 8.47
CA THR A 130 3.93 9.98 9.49
C THR A 130 3.08 9.77 10.73
N GLN A 131 3.70 9.73 11.89
CA GLN A 131 3.02 9.77 13.18
C GLN A 131 2.69 11.22 13.53
N LYS A 132 1.45 11.53 13.91
CA LYS A 132 1.10 12.88 14.38
C LYS A 132 1.77 13.19 15.72
N THR A 133 2.18 14.44 15.92
CA THR A 133 2.75 14.96 17.17
C THR A 133 1.69 15.15 18.24
#